data_AF-A0A4Y3PMD7-F1
#
_entry.id   AF-A0A4Y3PMD7-F1
#
_cell.length_a   1.000
_cell.length_b   1.000
_cell.length_c   1.000
_cell.angle_alpha   90.00
_cell.angle_beta   90.00
_cell.angle_gamma   90.00
#
_symmetry.space_group_name_H-M   'P 1'
#
loop_
_entity.id
_entity.type
_entity.pdbx_description
1 polymer ?
#
loop_
_entity_poly.entity_id
_entity_poly.type
_entity_poly.pdbx_seq_one_letter_code
_entity_poly.pdbx_strand_id
1 'polypeptide(L)'
;MLRFKNEKKKWQMAFANDAISIDDLRLRMQEESTREEAIKSQLFAQPVLEKKSTALTQQEVMEAALNIKDNWYYLELEHKKLIIQTLFSEMVVDTYGEAVGGPGRRVACEIKSFQTN
;
A
#
# COMPACT_ATOMS: atom_id res chain seq x y z
N MET A 1 6.46 10.04 8.32
CA MET A 1 6.23 11.42 8.81
C MET A 1 5.54 11.47 10.19
N LEU A 2 4.56 10.60 10.48
CA LEU A 2 3.87 10.53 11.79
C LEU A 2 4.78 10.17 12.98
N ARG A 3 5.84 9.39 12.76
CA ARG A 3 6.74 8.91 13.81
C ARG A 3 7.52 10.03 14.51
N PHE A 4 8.16 10.94 13.77
CA PHE A 4 8.92 12.07 14.33
C PHE A 4 8.02 13.07 15.08
N LYS A 5 6.79 13.30 14.60
CA LYS A 5 5.83 14.15 15.33
C LYS A 5 5.45 13.54 16.68
N ASN A 6 5.32 12.22 16.74
CA ASN A 6 4.98 11.51 17.98
C ASN A 6 6.15 11.49 18.98
N GLU A 7 7.39 11.35 18.51
CA GLU A 7 8.58 11.39 19.37
C GLU A 7 8.82 12.80 19.96
N LYS A 8 8.75 13.87 19.15
CA LYS A 8 8.80 15.26 19.66
C LYS A 8 7.74 15.53 20.73
N LYS A 9 6.52 15.00 20.55
CA LYS A 9 5.42 15.13 21.52
C LYS A 9 5.71 14.40 22.84
N LYS A 10 6.37 13.23 22.80
CA LYS A 10 6.77 12.51 24.02
C LYS A 10 7.78 13.30 24.84
N TRP A 11 8.78 13.91 24.19
CA TRP A 11 9.78 14.72 24.89
C TRP A 11 9.17 15.97 25.52
N GLN A 12 8.22 16.63 24.83
CA GLN A 12 7.47 17.75 25.39
C GLN A 12 6.63 17.35 26.61
N MET A 13 6.00 16.17 26.57
CA MET A 13 5.27 15.62 27.73
C MET A 13 6.20 15.25 28.88
N ALA A 14 7.39 14.70 28.60
CA ALA A 14 8.38 14.39 29.62
C ALA A 14 8.90 15.66 30.31
N PHE A 15 9.08 16.75 29.56
CA PHE A 15 9.43 18.05 30.12
C PHE A 15 8.28 18.65 30.95
N ALA A 16 7.04 18.59 30.45
CA ALA A 16 5.87 19.06 31.19
C ALA A 16 5.60 18.28 32.49
N ASN A 17 6.11 17.05 32.59
CA ASN A 17 6.02 16.20 33.78
C ASN A 17 7.29 16.29 34.66
N ASP A 18 8.14 17.31 34.46
CA ASP A 18 9.42 17.52 35.17
C ASP A 18 10.39 16.32 35.14
N ALA A 19 10.22 15.39 34.19
CA ALA A 19 11.04 14.19 34.08
C ALA A 19 12.39 14.47 33.41
N ILE A 20 12.53 15.61 32.72
CA ILE A 20 13.75 16.06 32.02
C ILE A 20 13.90 17.57 32.16
N SER A 21 15.13 18.08 32.07
CA SER A 21 15.38 19.53 32.09
C SER A 21 15.09 20.19 30.74
N ILE A 22 15.04 21.52 30.72
CA ILE A 22 14.88 22.30 29.48
C ILE A 22 16.08 22.13 28.53
N ASP A 23 17.27 21.92 29.08
CA ASP A 23 18.50 21.70 28.30
C ASP A 23 18.50 20.30 27.68
N ASP A 24 18.03 19.30 28.41
CA ASP A 24 17.82 17.94 27.87
C ASP A 24 16.79 17.94 26.75
N LEU A 25 15.69 18.67 26.92
CA LEU A 25 14.68 18.81 25.88
C LEU A 25 15.27 19.44 24.61
N ARG A 26 16.10 20.49 24.76
CA ARG A 26 16.74 21.17 23.64
C ARG A 26 17.67 20.23 22.87
N LEU A 27 18.48 19.45 23.59
CA LEU A 27 19.38 18.46 23.01
C LEU A 27 18.60 17.40 22.23
N ARG A 28 17.56 16.80 22.83
CA ARG A 28 16.72 15.78 22.18
C ARG A 28 16.00 16.28 20.95
N MET A 29 15.48 17.51 21.00
CA MET A 29 14.81 18.15 19.86
C MET A 29 15.79 18.41 18.71
N GLN A 30 17.02 18.79 19.02
CA GLN A 30 18.07 19.00 18.02
C GLN A 30 18.49 17.68 17.37
N GLU A 31 18.74 16.63 18.15
CA GLU A 31 19.03 15.27 17.63
C GLU A 31 17.93 14.77 16.68
N GLU A 32 16.66 14.96 17.05
CA GLU A 32 15.50 14.61 16.23
C GLU A 32 15.44 15.42 14.92
N SER A 33 15.72 16.73 14.97
CA SER A 33 15.73 17.59 13.77
C SER A 33 16.82 17.17 12.79
N THR A 34 18.04 16.94 13.29
CA THR A 34 19.18 16.53 12.45
C THR A 34 18.91 15.17 11.79
N ARG A 35 18.28 14.23 12.51
CA ARG A 35 17.87 12.94 11.93
C ARG A 35 16.79 13.10 10.87
N GLU A 36 15.78 13.93 11.13
CA GLU A 36 14.71 14.22 10.18
C GLU A 36 15.29 14.84 8.89
N GLU A 37 16.19 15.81 9.03
CA GLU A 37 16.90 16.45 7.93
C GLU A 37 17.81 15.49 7.17
N ALA A 38 18.58 14.64 7.86
CA ALA A 38 19.42 13.63 7.22
C ALA A 38 18.59 12.65 6.36
N ILE A 39 17.44 12.21 6.87
CA ILE A 39 16.53 11.31 6.14
C ILE A 39 15.87 12.04 4.97
N LYS A 40 15.45 13.30 5.14
CA LYS A 40 14.93 14.12 4.04
C LYS A 40 15.99 14.32 2.97
N SER A 41 17.22 14.65 3.34
CA SER A 41 18.33 14.80 2.41
C SER A 41 18.62 13.51 1.66
N GLN A 42 18.55 12.34 2.32
CA GLN A 42 18.67 11.04 1.65
C GLN A 42 17.52 10.78 0.67
N LEU A 43 16.29 11.18 1.00
CA LEU A 43 15.13 11.08 0.10
C LEU A 43 15.23 12.02 -1.10
N PHE A 44 15.76 13.23 -0.91
CA PHE A 44 15.95 14.20 -2.00
C PHE A 44 17.21 13.94 -2.84
N ALA A 45 18.22 13.30 -2.26
CA ALA A 45 19.45 12.90 -2.94
C ALA A 45 19.32 11.57 -3.68
N GLN A 46 18.32 10.75 -3.35
CA GLN A 46 17.90 9.73 -4.30
C GLN A 46 17.47 10.46 -5.57
N PRO A 47 18.02 10.09 -6.75
CA PRO A 47 17.50 10.63 -7.98
C PRO A 47 16.02 10.36 -7.92
N VAL A 48 15.22 11.44 -7.99
CA VAL A 48 13.83 11.30 -8.38
C VAL A 48 13.95 10.52 -9.67
N LEU A 49 13.65 9.22 -9.60
CA LEU A 49 13.22 8.51 -10.77
C LEU A 49 12.01 9.32 -11.17
N GLU A 50 12.24 10.34 -11.99
CA GLU A 50 11.22 10.86 -12.87
C GLU A 50 10.56 9.60 -13.33
N LYS A 51 9.27 9.45 -13.04
CA LYS A 51 8.46 8.48 -13.74
C LYS A 51 8.55 8.92 -15.19
N LYS A 52 9.65 8.57 -15.84
CA LYS A 52 9.72 8.45 -17.27
C LYS A 52 8.60 7.47 -17.49
N SER A 53 7.50 8.01 -17.99
CA SER A 53 6.56 7.25 -18.77
C SER A 53 7.33 6.79 -20.01
N THR A 54 8.33 5.92 -19.81
CA THR A 54 8.80 5.05 -20.86
C THR A 54 7.56 4.25 -21.20
N ALA A 55 7.04 4.48 -22.40
CA ALA A 55 6.04 3.62 -22.97
C ALA A 55 6.53 2.18 -22.75
N LEU A 56 5.74 1.38 -22.04
CA LEU A 56 6.10 0.00 -21.76
C LEU A 56 6.37 -0.67 -23.11
N THR A 57 7.56 -1.24 -23.24
CA THR A 57 7.90 -2.05 -24.39
C THR A 57 7.01 -3.30 -24.40
N GLN A 58 6.81 -3.89 -25.57
CA GLN A 58 6.02 -5.12 -25.70
C GLN A 58 6.55 -6.24 -24.78
N GLN A 59 7.87 -6.31 -24.60
CA GLN A 59 8.52 -7.27 -23.70
C GLN A 59 8.16 -7.01 -22.24
N GLU A 60 8.21 -5.76 -21.77
CA GLU A 60 7.83 -5.40 -20.40
C GLU A 60 6.34 -5.68 -20.13
N VAL A 61 5.46 -5.44 -21.11
CA VAL A 61 4.04 -5.78 -21.00
C VAL A 61 3.85 -7.30 -20.89
N MET A 62 4.57 -8.08 -21.71
CA MET A 62 4.53 -9.54 -21.63
C MET A 62 5.06 -10.08 -20.31
N GLU A 63 6.18 -9.56 -19.82
CA GLU A 63 6.74 -9.94 -18.52
C GLU A 63 5.78 -9.59 -17.38
N ALA A 64 5.18 -8.40 -17.41
CA ALA A 64 4.17 -8.00 -16.45
C ALA A 64 2.97 -8.97 -16.49
N ALA A 65 2.49 -9.34 -17.68
CA ALA A 65 1.40 -10.28 -17.87
C ALA A 65 1.72 -11.69 -17.33
N LEU A 66 2.94 -12.20 -17.59
CA LEU A 66 3.40 -13.49 -17.08
C LEU A 66 3.48 -13.51 -15.55
N ASN A 67 3.88 -12.40 -14.96
CA ASN A 67 4.02 -12.24 -13.51
C ASN A 67 2.72 -11.80 -12.81
N ILE A 68 1.57 -11.72 -13.52
CA ILE A 68 0.29 -11.33 -12.90
C ILE A 68 -0.08 -12.28 -11.77
N LYS A 69 0.16 -13.60 -11.95
CA LYS A 69 -0.18 -14.60 -10.93
C LYS A 69 0.59 -14.35 -9.63
N ASP A 70 1.88 -14.07 -9.72
CA ASP A 70 2.75 -13.85 -8.57
C ASP A 70 2.46 -12.51 -7.89
N ASN A 71 2.05 -11.51 -8.68
CA ASN A 71 1.71 -10.18 -8.19
C ASN A 71 0.24 -10.00 -7.82
N TRP A 72 -0.59 -11.04 -7.95
CA TRP A 72 -2.04 -10.95 -7.76
C TRP A 72 -2.42 -10.30 -6.44
N TYR A 73 -1.74 -10.64 -5.34
CA TYR A 73 -2.04 -10.09 -4.02
C TYR A 73 -1.81 -8.58 -3.91
N TYR A 74 -0.84 -8.04 -4.64
CA TYR A 74 -0.47 -6.62 -4.59
C TYR A 74 -1.33 -5.73 -5.50
N LEU A 75 -2.16 -6.34 -6.36
CA LEU A 75 -3.06 -5.59 -7.23
C LEU A 75 -4.28 -5.07 -6.45
N GLU A 76 -4.63 -3.82 -6.71
CA GLU A 76 -5.89 -3.21 -6.26
C GLU A 76 -7.11 -3.97 -6.81
N LEU A 77 -8.23 -3.87 -6.09
CA LEU A 77 -9.46 -4.61 -6.41
C LEU A 77 -10.01 -4.25 -7.80
N GLU A 78 -9.87 -2.99 -8.21
CA GLU A 78 -10.27 -2.50 -9.53
C GLU A 78 -9.46 -3.17 -10.65
N HIS A 79 -8.14 -3.29 -10.47
CA HIS A 79 -7.25 -3.93 -11.43
C HIS A 79 -7.53 -5.44 -11.53
N LYS A 80 -7.75 -6.11 -10.39
CA LYS A 80 -8.15 -7.52 -10.36
C LYS A 80 -9.43 -7.75 -11.16
N LYS A 81 -10.44 -6.89 -10.96
CA LYS A 81 -11.72 -6.96 -11.67
C LYS A 81 -11.51 -6.81 -13.18
N LEU A 82 -10.71 -5.84 -13.61
CA LEU A 82 -10.40 -5.63 -15.02
C LEU A 82 -9.70 -6.85 -15.64
N ILE A 83 -8.72 -7.44 -14.94
CA ILE A 83 -8.01 -8.63 -15.42
C ILE A 83 -8.98 -9.81 -15.61
N ILE A 84 -9.86 -10.08 -14.64
CA ILE A 84 -10.87 -11.15 -14.78
C ILE A 84 -11.77 -10.88 -15.99
N GLN A 85 -12.24 -9.65 -16.18
CA GLN A 85 -13.10 -9.30 -17.32
C GLN A 85 -12.41 -9.43 -18.68
N THR A 86 -11.10 -9.19 -18.72
CA THR A 86 -10.31 -9.31 -19.96
C THR A 86 -9.96 -10.76 -20.26
N LEU A 87 -9.67 -11.58 -19.25
CA LEU A 87 -9.23 -12.97 -19.45
C LEU A 87 -10.39 -13.91 -19.71
N PHE A 88 -11.53 -13.71 -19.07
CA PHE A 88 -12.66 -14.64 -19.11
C PHE A 88 -13.83 -14.07 -19.91
N SER A 89 -14.26 -14.81 -20.91
CA SER A 89 -15.46 -14.52 -21.70
C SER A 89 -16.73 -14.90 -20.95
N GLU A 90 -16.69 -16.02 -20.21
CA GLU A 90 -17.82 -16.55 -19.46
C GLU A 90 -17.35 -17.23 -18.16
N MET A 91 -18.10 -17.07 -17.07
CA MET A 91 -17.90 -17.79 -15.81
C MET A 91 -19.23 -18.29 -15.26
N VAL A 92 -19.33 -19.60 -15.04
CA VAL A 92 -20.47 -20.23 -14.37
C VAL A 92 -20.13 -20.42 -12.90
N VAL A 93 -20.92 -19.77 -12.04
CA VAL A 93 -20.79 -19.85 -10.58
C VAL A 93 -22.01 -20.53 -9.98
N ASP A 94 -21.78 -21.40 -9.01
CA ASP A 94 -22.82 -21.97 -8.17
C ASP A 94 -22.79 -21.35 -6.79
N THR A 95 -23.95 -21.24 -6.16
CA THR A 95 -24.11 -20.67 -4.83
C THR A 95 -24.70 -21.71 -3.91
N TYR A 96 -24.00 -22.03 -2.82
CA TYR A 96 -24.50 -22.97 -1.83
C TYR A 96 -24.82 -22.24 -0.53
N GLY A 97 -26.07 -22.33 -0.09
CA GLY A 97 -26.58 -21.73 1.14
C GLY A 97 -27.87 -20.93 0.94
N GLU A 98 -28.58 -20.65 2.03
CA GLU A 98 -29.77 -19.80 1.98
C GLU A 98 -29.36 -18.37 1.62
N ALA A 99 -29.90 -17.86 0.51
CA ALA A 99 -29.76 -16.46 0.12
C ALA A 99 -30.56 -15.58 1.08
N VAL A 100 -29.96 -15.25 2.23
CA VAL A 100 -30.58 -14.31 3.16
C VAL A 100 -30.35 -12.90 2.62
N GLY A 101 -31.30 -12.41 1.84
CA GLY A 101 -31.27 -11.07 1.26
C GLY A 101 -31.14 -10.00 2.34
N GLY A 102 -30.01 -9.30 2.36
CA GLY A 102 -29.75 -8.20 3.29
C GLY A 102 -28.42 -7.51 2.98
N PRO A 103 -28.28 -6.19 3.25
CA PRO A 103 -27.05 -5.46 3.00
C PRO A 103 -25.86 -6.13 3.71
N GLY A 104 -24.81 -6.46 2.95
CA GLY A 104 -23.56 -7.02 3.49
C GLY A 104 -23.54 -8.54 3.68
N ARG A 105 -24.63 -9.27 3.46
CA ARG A 105 -24.60 -10.75 3.45
C ARG A 105 -24.09 -11.26 2.10
N ARG A 106 -23.06 -12.11 2.15
CA ARG A 106 -22.49 -12.79 0.98
C ARG A 106 -22.88 -14.26 1.02
N VAL A 107 -23.31 -14.80 -0.10
CA VAL A 107 -23.52 -16.25 -0.26
C VAL A 107 -22.18 -16.87 -0.66
N ALA A 108 -21.89 -18.06 -0.15
CA ALA A 108 -20.71 -18.80 -0.59
C ALA A 108 -20.91 -19.21 -2.06
N CYS A 109 -19.94 -18.86 -2.91
CA CYS A 109 -19.96 -19.21 -4.31
C CYS A 109 -18.77 -20.08 -4.66
N GLU A 110 -18.96 -21.02 -5.57
CA GLU A 110 -17.91 -21.80 -6.20
C GLU A 110 -17.97 -21.62 -7.72
N ILE A 111 -16.81 -21.60 -8.37
CA ILE A 111 -16.73 -21.51 -9.83
C ILE A 111 -16.83 -22.93 -10.39
N LYS A 112 -17.89 -23.24 -11.13
CA LYS A 112 -18.09 -24.55 -11.77
C LYS A 112 -17.32 -24.68 -13.07
N SER A 113 -17.33 -23.64 -13.87
CA SER A 113 -16.63 -23.60 -15.15
C SER A 113 -16.36 -22.17 -15.58
N PHE A 114 -15.39 -21.99 -16.46
CA PHE A 114 -15.09 -20.72 -17.07
C PHE A 114 -14.59 -20.94 -18.51
N GLN A 115 -14.77 -19.93 -19.34
CA GLN A 115 -14.20 -19.83 -20.68
C GLN A 115 -13.29 -18.61 -20.72
N THR A 116 -12.13 -18.75 -21.35
CA THR A 116 -11.22 -17.63 -21.60
C THR A 116 -11.51 -17.02 -22.97
N ASN A 117 -11.15 -15.75 -23.14
CA ASN A 117 -11.12 -15.13 -24.47
C ASN A 117 -10.02 -15.72 -25.37
#